data_AF-A0A3M1DEL7-F1
#
_entry.id   AF-A0A3M1DEL7-F1
#
_cell.length_a   1.000
_cell.length_b   1.000
_cell.length_c   1.000
_cell.angle_alpha   90.00
_cell.angle_beta   90.00
_cell.angle_gamma   90.00
#
_symmetry.space_group_name_H-M   'P 1'
#
loop_
_entity.id
_entity.type
_entity.pdbx_description
1 polymer ?
#
loop_
_entity_poly.entity_id
_entity_poly.type
_entity_poly.pdbx_seq_one_letter_code
_entity_poly.pdbx_strand_id
1 'polypeptide(L)' 'MSESRSILVVDDELLIRDLLYDFFSGHGWQIAVAENGEKALEIAMQQRPEVILLDIN' A
#
# COMPACT_ATOMS: atom_id res chain seq x y z
N MET A 1 13.51 -8.66 -17.44
CA MET A 1 13.18 -7.50 -16.59
C MET A 1 12.36 -8.05 -15.45
N SER A 2 12.77 -7.87 -14.20
CA SER A 2 11.96 -8.30 -13.05
C SER A 2 10.80 -7.31 -12.92
N GLU A 3 9.57 -7.80 -13.06
CA GLU A 3 8.36 -7.03 -12.77
C GLU A 3 8.38 -6.63 -11.29
N SER A 4 8.62 -5.35 -11.00
CA SER A 4 8.54 -4.80 -9.64
C SER A 4 7.07 -4.61 -9.28
N ARG A 5 6.52 -5.53 -8.51
CA ARG A 5 5.11 -5.47 -8.10
C ARG A 5 4.87 -4.32 -7.14
N SER A 6 3.76 -3.61 -7.34
CA SER A 6 3.37 -2.47 -6.51
C SER A 6 2.09 -2.74 -5.72
N ILE A 7 2.07 -2.31 -4.46
CA ILE A 7 0.92 -2.44 -3.54
C ILE A 7 0.64 -1.12 -2.82
N LEU A 8 -0.64 -0.79 -2.70
CA LEU A 8 -1.14 0.28 -1.82
C LEU A 8 -1.84 -0.34 -0.62
N VAL A 9 -1.36 -0.04 0.58
CA VAL A 9 -1.97 -0.43 1.86
C VAL A 9 -2.77 0.75 2.41
N VAL A 10 -4.04 0.52 2.76
CA VAL A 10 -4.97 1.52 3.26
C VAL A 10 -5.55 1.05 4.59
N ASP A 11 -5.15 1.72 5.66
CA ASP A 11 -5.51 1.37 7.04
C ASP A 11 -5.32 2.62 7.93
N ASP A 12 -6.24 2.90 8.85
CA ASP A 12 -6.16 4.05 9.74
C ASP A 12 -5.18 3.83 10.91
N GLU A 13 -4.83 2.58 11.23
CA GLU A 13 -3.86 2.24 12.25
C GLU A 13 -2.42 2.29 11.70
N LEU A 14 -1.60 3.18 12.26
CA LEU A 14 -0.17 3.29 11.90
C LEU A 14 0.58 1.97 12.10
N LEU A 15 0.29 1.24 13.17
CA LEU A 15 0.96 -0.02 13.50
C LEU A 15 0.75 -1.07 12.41
N ILE A 16 -0.45 -1.16 11.84
CA ILE A 16 -0.77 -2.11 10.77
C ILE A 16 -0.07 -1.70 9.47
N ARG A 17 -0.07 -0.40 9.14
CA ARG A 17 0.64 0.12 7.96
C ARG A 17 2.14 -0.17 8.03
N ASP A 18 2.79 0.07 9.18
CA ASP A 18 4.22 -0.19 9.36
C ASP A 18 4.53 -1.70 9.27
N LEU A 19 3.72 -2.55 9.91
CA LEU A 19 3.88 -4.00 9.85
C LEU A 19 3.78 -4.53 8.41
N LEU A 20 2.79 -4.06 7.66
CA LEU A 20 2.61 -4.47 6.26
C LEU A 20 3.72 -3.90 5.37
N TYR A 21 4.17 -2.67 5.61
CA TYR A 21 5.31 -2.09 4.90
C TYR A 21 6.57 -2.95 5.07
N ASP A 22 6.92 -3.30 6.31
CA ASP A 22 8.09 -4.14 6.59
C ASP A 22 7.96 -5.54 5.96
N PHE A 23 6.77 -6.14 6.06
CA PHE A 23 6.50 -7.44 5.45
C PHE A 23 6.72 -7.42 3.93
N PHE A 24 6.10 -6.48 3.21
CA PHE A 24 6.20 -6.42 1.75
C PHE A 24 7.57 -5.93 1.26
N SER A 25 8.25 -5.08 2.04
CA SER A 25 9.61 -4.61 1.74
C SER A 25 10.58 -5.79 1.68
N GLY A 26 10.45 -6.75 2.60
CA GLY A 26 11.23 -7.99 2.60
C GLY A 26 11.01 -8.88 1.36
N HIS A 27 9.94 -8.65 0.61
CA HIS A 27 9.58 -9.40 -0.59
C HIS A 27 9.87 -8.63 -1.90
N GLY A 28 10.50 -7.45 -1.83
CA GLY A 28 10.90 -6.66 -3.00
C GLY A 28 9.75 -5.92 -3.70
N TRP A 29 8.64 -5.67 -2.98
CA TRP A 29 7.53 -4.88 -3.51
C TRP A 29 7.79 -3.38 -3.41
N GLN A 30 7.19 -2.62 -4.31
CA GLN A 30 7.04 -1.18 -4.16
C GLN A 30 5.77 -0.91 -3.35
N ILE A 31 5.92 -0.28 -2.19
CA ILE A 31 4.80 -0.11 -1.27
C ILE A 31 4.46 1.37 -1.14
N ALA A 32 3.18 1.68 -1.26
CA ALA A 32 2.59 2.94 -0.84
C ALA A 32 1.61 2.69 0.30
N VAL A 33 1.45 3.69 1.18
CA VAL A 33 0.56 3.61 2.35
C VAL A 33 -0.37 4.82 2.39
N ALA A 34 -1.59 4.62 2.88
CA ALA A 34 -2.58 5.67 3.09
C ALA A 34 -3.31 5.44 4.43
N GLU A 35 -3.56 6.51 5.19
CA GLU A 35 -4.34 6.47 6.46
C GLU A 35 -5.84 6.51 6.26
N ASN A 36 -6.31 6.82 5.07
CA ASN A 36 -7.73 6.98 4.80
C ASN A 36 -8.03 6.86 3.30
N GLY A 37 -9.31 6.80 2.98
CA GLY A 37 -9.80 6.65 1.61
C GLY A 37 -9.44 7.81 0.69
N GLU A 38 -9.44 9.06 1.17
CA GLU A 38 -9.09 10.22 0.35
C GLU A 38 -7.63 10.13 -0.11
N LYS A 39 -6.72 9.86 0.82
CA LYS A 39 -5.30 9.69 0.49
C LYS A 39 -5.06 8.46 -0.38
N ALA A 40 -5.80 7.38 -0.13
CA ALA A 40 -5.73 6.18 -0.94
C ALA A 40 -6.14 6.44 -2.40
N LEU A 41 -7.21 7.20 -2.62
CA LEU A 41 -7.67 7.56 -3.97
C LEU A 41 -6.63 8.41 -4.70
N GLU A 42 -6.05 9.42 -4.05
CA GLU A 42 -4.97 10.23 -4.64
C GLU A 42 -3.81 9.35 -5.10
N ILE A 43 -3.34 8.46 -4.22
CA ILE A 43 -2.20 7.58 -4.50
C ILE A 43 -2.56 6.59 -5.60
N ALA A 44 -3.74 5.97 -5.55
CA ALA A 44 -4.18 5.01 -6.55
C ALA A 44 -4.25 5.63 -7.95
N MET A 45 -4.72 6.88 -8.06
CA MET A 45 -4.78 7.59 -9.35
C MET A 45 -3.40 7.97 -9.89
N GLN A 46 -2.46 8.36 -9.01
CA GLN A 46 -1.12 8.79 -9.40
C GLN A 46 -0.18 7.62 -9.69
N GLN A 47 -0.17 6.61 -8.83
CA GLN A 47 0.81 5.52 -8.84
C GLN A 47 0.29 4.26 -9.53
N ARG A 48 -1.04 4.12 -9.69
CA ARG A 48 -1.69 2.95 -10.31
C ARG A 48 -1.14 1.61 -9.79
N PRO A 49 -1.27 1.34 -8.48
CA PRO A 49 -0.77 0.11 -7.89
C PRO A 49 -1.47 -1.11 -8.50
N GLU A 50 -0.76 -2.24 -8.58
CA GLU A 50 -1.33 -3.50 -9.07
C GLU A 50 -2.29 -4.13 -8.07
N VAL A 51 -2.02 -3.92 -6.78
CA VAL A 51 -2.80 -4.44 -5.67
C VAL A 51 -3.14 -3.32 -4.69
N ILE A 52 -4.38 -3.30 -4.21
CA ILE A 52 -4.81 -2.45 -3.10
C ILE A 52 -5.26 -3.37 -1.97
N LEU A 53 -4.64 -3.23 -0.80
CA LEU A 53 -5.08 -3.86 0.44
C LEU A 53 -5.80 -2.78 1.25
N LEU A 54 -7.11 -2.95 1.36
CA LEU A 54 -8.00 -2.01 2.05
C LEU A 54 -8.55 -2.70 3.28
N ASP A 55 -8.34 -2.09 4.45
CA ASP A 55 -9.07 -2.46 5.64
C ASP A 55 -10.53 -1.95 5.58
N ILE A 56 -11.46 -2.78 6.04
CA ILE A 56 -12.89 -2.47 6.07
C ILE A 56 -13.34 -2.58 7.53
N ASN A 57 -13.42 -1.43 8.19
CA ASN A 57 -14.02 -1.26 9.52
C ASN A 57 -15.56 -1.26 9.47
#